data_AF-A0A3A6JFJ4-F1
#
_entry.id   AF-A0A3A6JFJ4-F1
#
_cell.length_a   1.000
_cell.length_b   1.000
_cell.length_c   1.000
_cell.angle_alpha   90.00
_cell.angle_beta   90.00
_cell.angle_gamma   90.00
#
_symmetry.space_group_name_H-M   'P 1'
#
loop_
_entity.id
_entity.type
_entity.pdbx_description
1 polymer ?
#
loop_
_entity_poly.entity_id
_entity_poly.type
_entity_poly.pdbx_seq_one_letter_code
_entity_poly.pdbx_strand_id
1 'polypeptide(L)'
;MGTLEVDKSLKAAFKETLEPHGFKKVKGRYPHFVRMATPEIIQVINYRLEQALSPQLEEKRFEVYCAVGSIYRPEINLNRSVYASMDWIHTTMPHMYMKAKCNEITVYENEQPGVDYIIKKGDEASLREQIAFAMTGIEHYVIPAFDKVVDLKTCVDYLELYDSMCLTVWNRYQFENSEEALILPAKYPNQESYKENVLNKYEAIKERVFHDIDEGKMLRADGEIKMLRCKKRADDTIERYEKFFTDEETKKELVRLKAERAEKNINAIRAMGIEV
;
A
#
# COMPACT_ATOMS: atom_id res chain seq x y z
N MET A 1 -6.06 17.48 27.16
CA MET A 1 -6.39 17.98 25.81
C MET A 1 -7.63 17.31 25.24
N GLY A 2 -8.52 18.12 24.67
CA GLY A 2 -9.69 17.66 23.90
C GLY A 2 -9.31 16.96 22.59
N THR A 3 -10.24 16.26 21.94
CA THR A 3 -9.98 15.55 20.66
C THR A 3 -9.58 16.51 19.55
N LEU A 4 -10.14 17.72 19.57
CA LEU A 4 -9.86 18.78 18.62
C LEU A 4 -8.41 19.30 18.71
N GLU A 5 -7.86 19.43 19.92
CA GLU A 5 -6.50 19.95 20.15
C GLU A 5 -5.44 18.94 19.69
N VAL A 6 -5.67 17.66 19.98
CA VAL A 6 -4.81 16.56 19.51
C VAL A 6 -4.81 16.50 17.98
N ASP A 7 -5.99 16.53 17.36
CA ASP A 7 -6.11 16.53 15.90
C ASP A 7 -5.45 17.76 15.26
N LYS A 8 -5.56 18.94 15.88
CA LYS A 8 -4.86 20.16 15.41
C LYS A 8 -3.33 19.99 15.46
N SER A 9 -2.81 19.40 16.53
CA SER A 9 -1.37 19.16 16.71
C SER A 9 -0.84 18.15 15.69
N LEU A 10 -1.57 17.05 15.47
CA LEU A 10 -1.24 16.08 14.43
C LEU A 10 -1.25 16.70 13.03
N LYS A 11 -2.31 17.45 12.68
CA LYS A 11 -2.39 18.16 11.39
C LYS A 11 -1.20 19.07 11.15
N ALA A 12 -0.74 19.77 12.18
CA ALA A 12 0.40 20.68 12.08
C ALA A 12 1.71 19.90 11.85
N ALA A 13 1.98 18.88 12.66
CA ALA A 13 3.21 18.09 12.55
C ALA A 13 3.32 17.34 11.21
N PHE A 14 2.23 16.70 10.75
CA PHE A 14 2.20 16.05 9.44
C PHE A 14 2.41 17.05 8.31
N LYS A 15 1.81 18.24 8.41
CA LYS A 15 2.01 19.28 7.40
C LYS A 15 3.46 19.74 7.35
N GLU A 16 4.06 20.05 8.51
CA GLU A 16 5.44 20.51 8.63
C GLU A 16 6.43 19.46 8.10
N THR A 17 6.20 18.19 8.40
CA THR A 17 7.06 17.08 7.97
C THR A 17 6.90 16.78 6.47
N LEU A 18 5.68 16.84 5.93
CA LEU A 18 5.41 16.35 4.58
C LEU A 18 5.49 17.43 3.48
N GLU A 19 5.30 18.71 3.80
CA GLU A 19 5.40 19.80 2.82
C GLU A 19 6.77 19.89 2.13
N PRO A 20 7.91 19.74 2.83
CA PRO A 20 9.24 19.70 2.19
C PRO A 20 9.40 18.59 1.14
N HIS A 21 8.63 17.50 1.28
CA HIS A 21 8.62 16.37 0.36
C HIS A 21 7.56 16.50 -0.75
N GLY A 22 6.94 17.67 -0.89
CA GLY A 22 5.99 17.99 -1.96
C GLY A 22 4.57 17.50 -1.71
N PHE A 23 4.25 16.98 -0.52
CA PHE A 23 2.88 16.62 -0.17
C PHE A 23 2.05 17.85 0.13
N LYS A 24 0.81 17.82 -0.37
CA LYS A 24 -0.21 18.81 -0.09
C LYS A 24 -1.34 18.15 0.67
N LYS A 25 -1.86 18.84 1.68
CA LYS A 25 -3.07 18.40 2.38
C LYS A 25 -4.28 18.55 1.46
N VAL A 26 -5.04 17.47 1.29
CA VAL A 26 -6.27 17.45 0.50
C VAL A 26 -7.35 18.30 1.17
N LYS A 27 -8.10 19.05 0.37
CA LYS A 27 -9.30 19.75 0.85
C LYS A 27 -10.35 18.72 1.26
N GLY A 28 -10.68 18.65 2.55
CA GLY A 28 -11.70 17.73 3.03
C GLY A 28 -11.70 17.56 4.54
N ARG A 29 -12.60 16.69 5.02
CA ARG A 29 -12.73 16.35 6.45
C ARG A 29 -11.57 15.49 6.95
N TYR A 30 -11.03 14.63 6.09
CA TYR A 30 -10.04 13.62 6.45
C TYR A 30 -8.61 14.12 6.23
N PRO A 31 -7.65 13.72 7.07
CA PRO A 31 -6.28 14.21 7.01
C PRO A 31 -5.44 13.47 5.97
N HIS A 32 -5.85 13.51 4.70
CA HIS A 32 -5.07 12.97 3.59
C HIS A 32 -4.02 14.00 3.14
N PHE A 33 -2.78 13.56 3.05
CA PHE A 33 -1.65 14.29 2.47
C PHE A 33 -1.21 13.56 1.21
N VAL A 34 -1.11 14.29 0.10
CA VAL A 34 -0.93 13.68 -1.22
C VAL A 34 0.14 14.41 -2.03
N ARG A 35 0.92 13.65 -2.77
CA ARG A 35 1.71 14.16 -3.90
C ARG A 35 1.55 13.27 -5.12
N MET A 36 1.75 13.85 -6.28
CA MET A 36 1.97 13.10 -7.52
C MET A 36 3.48 12.82 -7.62
N ALA A 37 3.87 11.55 -7.66
CA ALA A 37 5.26 11.16 -7.91
C ALA A 37 5.59 11.31 -9.40
N THR A 38 4.60 11.01 -10.24
CA THR A 38 4.57 11.29 -11.68
C THR A 38 3.14 11.66 -12.06
N PRO A 39 2.85 12.11 -13.30
CA PRO A 39 1.48 12.34 -13.75
C PRO A 39 0.55 11.10 -13.65
N GLU A 40 1.12 9.90 -13.52
CA GLU A 40 0.39 8.64 -13.45
C GLU A 40 0.33 8.02 -12.05
N ILE A 41 1.13 8.50 -11.09
CA ILE A 41 1.34 7.86 -9.80
C ILE A 41 1.06 8.82 -8.66
N ILE A 42 0.11 8.43 -7.81
CA ILE A 42 -0.27 9.15 -6.61
C ILE A 42 0.33 8.46 -5.37
N GLN A 43 0.75 9.28 -4.41
CA GLN A 43 1.26 8.83 -3.13
C GLN A 43 0.47 9.50 -2.01
N VAL A 44 0.00 8.71 -1.05
CA VAL A 44 -0.90 9.17 0.01
C VAL A 44 -0.35 8.79 1.37
N ILE A 45 -0.33 9.74 2.29
CA ILE A 45 -0.08 9.54 3.71
C ILE A 45 -1.29 10.08 4.49
N ASN A 46 -1.76 9.31 5.45
CA ASN A 46 -2.88 9.66 6.32
C ASN A 46 -2.56 9.24 7.76
N TYR A 47 -3.18 9.91 8.72
CA TYR A 47 -3.26 9.39 10.09
C TYR A 47 -4.69 9.30 10.57
N ARG A 48 -4.95 8.34 11.44
CA ARG A 48 -6.26 8.14 12.03
C ARG A 48 -6.20 8.25 13.54
N LEU A 49 -7.00 9.15 14.10
CA LEU A 49 -7.21 9.24 15.54
C LEU A 49 -8.32 8.27 15.95
N GLU A 50 -8.00 7.38 16.88
CA GLU A 50 -8.94 6.46 17.53
C GLU A 50 -9.05 6.74 19.03
N GLN A 51 -10.17 6.33 19.60
CA GLN A 51 -10.30 6.17 21.04
C GLN A 51 -9.71 4.80 21.42
N ALA A 52 -8.87 4.73 22.46
CA ALA A 52 -8.31 3.46 22.90
C ALA A 52 -9.42 2.46 23.26
N LEU A 53 -9.17 1.17 22.97
CA LEU A 53 -10.13 0.07 23.20
C LEU A 53 -10.58 -0.08 24.66
N SER A 54 -9.87 0.54 25.61
CA SER A 54 -10.28 0.62 27.01
C SER A 54 -10.86 2.01 27.32
N PRO A 55 -12.20 2.14 27.45
CA PRO A 55 -12.85 3.39 27.84
C PRO A 55 -12.39 3.91 29.21
N GLN A 56 -11.79 3.04 30.03
CA GLN A 56 -11.35 3.33 31.40
C GLN A 56 -10.05 4.14 31.44
N LEU A 57 -9.23 4.10 30.38
CA LEU A 57 -7.92 4.77 30.34
C LEU A 57 -8.00 6.21 29.81
N GLU A 58 -9.13 6.64 29.23
CA GLU A 58 -9.30 7.93 28.54
C GLU A 58 -8.15 8.26 27.55
N GLU A 59 -7.44 7.23 27.09
CA GLU A 59 -6.31 7.33 26.17
C GLU A 59 -6.83 7.48 24.73
N LYS A 60 -6.16 8.34 23.98
CA LYS A 60 -6.32 8.40 22.52
C LYS A 60 -5.17 7.65 21.89
N ARG A 61 -5.37 7.15 20.68
CA ARG A 61 -4.27 6.63 19.88
C ARG A 61 -4.37 7.14 18.46
N PHE A 62 -3.26 7.22 17.77
CA PHE A 62 -3.30 7.36 16.32
C PHE A 62 -2.47 6.30 15.62
N GLU A 63 -2.77 6.08 14.35
CA GLU A 63 -2.06 5.18 13.45
C GLU A 63 -1.73 5.92 12.16
N VAL A 64 -0.64 5.54 11.50
CA VAL A 64 -0.19 6.13 10.22
C VAL A 64 -0.40 5.13 9.09
N TYR A 65 -1.11 5.57 8.06
CA TYR A 65 -1.45 4.80 6.86
C TYR A 65 -0.82 5.44 5.63
N CYS A 66 -0.32 4.60 4.74
CA CYS A 66 0.39 4.98 3.53
C CYS A 66 -0.14 4.20 2.33
N ALA A 67 -0.10 4.78 1.14
CA ALA A 67 -0.41 4.10 -0.11
C ALA A 67 0.34 4.72 -1.29
N VAL A 68 0.65 3.87 -2.26
CA VAL A 68 1.08 4.25 -3.61
C VAL A 68 0.09 3.62 -4.56
N GLY A 69 -0.42 4.37 -5.53
CA GLY A 69 -1.33 3.84 -6.54
C GLY A 69 -1.20 4.55 -7.86
N SER A 70 -1.73 3.95 -8.92
CA SER A 70 -1.76 4.56 -10.24
C SER A 70 -3.11 5.21 -10.55
N ILE A 71 -3.14 6.14 -11.49
CA ILE A 71 -4.39 6.68 -12.05
C ILE A 71 -5.25 5.62 -12.78
N TYR A 72 -4.73 4.40 -12.96
CA TYR A 72 -5.41 3.30 -13.65
C TYR A 72 -6.20 2.39 -12.72
N ARG A 73 -6.24 2.71 -11.42
CA ARG A 73 -7.06 1.99 -10.46
C ARG A 73 -8.55 2.31 -10.60
N PRO A 74 -9.47 1.45 -10.12
CA PRO A 74 -10.91 1.64 -10.32
C PRO A 74 -11.43 2.99 -9.79
N GLU A 75 -10.88 3.46 -8.67
CA GLU A 75 -11.26 4.72 -8.06
C GLU A 75 -10.17 5.32 -7.16
N ILE A 76 -9.99 6.64 -7.28
CA ILE A 76 -9.30 7.48 -6.31
C ILE A 76 -10.32 8.41 -5.67
N ASN A 77 -10.67 8.11 -4.42
CA ASN A 77 -11.61 8.89 -3.63
C ASN A 77 -11.04 9.17 -2.24
N LEU A 78 -10.56 10.40 -2.03
CA LEU A 78 -10.02 10.88 -0.75
C LEU A 78 -11.04 11.71 0.05
N ASN A 79 -12.30 11.78 -0.41
CA ASN A 79 -13.40 12.40 0.33
C ASN A 79 -14.05 11.45 1.35
N ARG A 80 -13.44 10.28 1.57
CA ARG A 80 -13.89 9.25 2.51
C ARG A 80 -12.82 8.95 3.56
N SER A 81 -13.23 8.30 4.65
CA SER A 81 -12.31 7.92 5.73
C SER A 81 -11.29 6.88 5.25
N VAL A 82 -10.23 6.68 6.03
CA VAL A 82 -9.27 5.59 5.80
C VAL A 82 -9.99 4.24 5.79
N TYR A 83 -10.92 3.98 6.70
CA TYR A 83 -11.70 2.73 6.71
C TYR A 83 -12.47 2.49 5.41
N ALA A 84 -13.11 3.53 4.88
CA ALA A 84 -13.80 3.45 3.61
C ALA A 84 -12.84 3.38 2.41
N SER A 85 -11.53 3.58 2.64
CA SER A 85 -10.46 3.52 1.64
C SER A 85 -9.48 2.37 1.86
N MET A 86 -9.80 1.40 2.74
CA MET A 86 -8.90 0.28 3.04
C MET A 86 -8.74 -0.71 1.87
N ASP A 87 -9.53 -0.54 0.80
CA ASP A 87 -9.24 -1.15 -0.51
C ASP A 87 -7.84 -0.78 -1.01
N TRP A 88 -7.21 0.30 -0.55
CA TRP A 88 -5.84 0.64 -0.97
C TRP A 88 -5.01 1.46 0.02
N ILE A 89 -5.64 2.28 0.86
CA ILE A 89 -4.96 3.01 1.95
C ILE A 89 -5.04 2.15 3.21
N HIS A 90 -4.27 1.07 3.22
CA HIS A 90 -4.24 0.12 4.33
C HIS A 90 -2.82 -0.27 4.79
N THR A 91 -1.78 0.11 4.04
CA THR A 91 -0.40 -0.17 4.46
C THR A 91 -0.05 0.71 5.65
N THR A 92 0.14 0.10 6.81
CA THR A 92 0.54 0.82 8.03
C THR A 92 2.05 1.00 8.09
N MET A 93 2.52 2.03 8.79
CA MET A 93 3.96 2.24 8.97
C MET A 93 4.70 1.04 9.62
N PRO A 94 4.14 0.34 10.64
CA PRO A 94 4.68 -0.94 11.11
C PRO A 94 4.80 -2.01 10.03
N HIS A 95 3.82 -2.11 9.13
CA HIS A 95 3.90 -3.05 8.02
C HIS A 95 5.07 -2.70 7.08
N MET A 96 5.24 -1.42 6.75
CA MET A 96 6.39 -0.96 5.94
C MET A 96 7.73 -1.28 6.59
N TYR A 97 7.87 -0.98 7.88
CA TYR A 97 9.09 -1.27 8.65
C TYR A 97 9.41 -2.78 8.65
N MET A 98 8.43 -3.63 8.95
CA MET A 98 8.62 -5.08 8.99
C MET A 98 9.01 -5.64 7.62
N LYS A 99 8.38 -5.14 6.55
CA LYS A 99 8.73 -5.54 5.17
C LYS A 99 10.13 -5.09 4.79
N ALA A 100 10.50 -3.85 5.11
CA ALA A 100 11.86 -3.35 4.86
C ALA A 100 12.91 -4.21 5.57
N LYS A 101 12.73 -4.44 6.88
CA LYS A 101 13.63 -5.26 7.70
C LYS A 101 13.78 -6.68 7.17
N CYS A 102 12.69 -7.35 6.83
CA CYS A 102 12.72 -8.72 6.30
C CYS A 102 13.37 -8.83 4.91
N ASN A 103 13.49 -7.72 4.18
CA ASN A 103 14.13 -7.67 2.86
C ASN A 103 15.50 -6.97 2.91
N GLU A 104 16.11 -6.88 4.10
CA GLU A 104 17.45 -6.31 4.30
C GLU A 104 17.59 -4.86 3.83
N ILE A 105 16.46 -4.14 3.72
CA ILE A 105 16.45 -2.70 3.51
C ILE A 105 16.82 -2.07 4.85
N THR A 106 17.79 -1.15 4.83
CA THR A 106 18.28 -0.48 6.04
C THR A 106 17.13 0.10 6.86
N VAL A 107 17.06 -0.29 8.13
CA VAL A 107 16.13 0.24 9.12
C VAL A 107 16.89 0.64 10.39
N TYR A 108 16.41 1.62 11.14
CA TYR A 108 17.04 2.04 12.39
C TYR A 108 16.57 1.13 13.54
N GLU A 109 17.49 0.37 14.15
CA GLU A 109 17.19 -0.72 15.09
C GLU A 109 16.40 -0.28 16.34
N ASN A 110 16.53 0.98 16.76
CA ASN A 110 15.88 1.53 17.96
C ASN A 110 14.55 2.25 17.65
N GLU A 111 14.05 2.17 16.42
CA GLU A 111 12.94 3.00 15.93
C GLU A 111 11.79 2.17 15.33
N GLN A 112 11.52 0.99 15.88
CA GLN A 112 10.35 0.22 15.46
C GLN A 112 9.08 1.06 15.69
N PRO A 113 8.35 1.45 14.62
CA PRO A 113 7.16 2.27 14.76
C PRO A 113 6.10 1.51 15.56
N GLY A 114 5.43 2.21 16.47
CA GLY A 114 4.31 1.66 17.22
C GLY A 114 3.15 1.29 16.29
N VAL A 115 2.46 0.19 16.62
CA VAL A 115 1.14 -0.10 16.02
C VAL A 115 0.17 1.02 16.34
N ASP A 116 0.20 1.46 17.60
CA ASP A 116 -0.59 2.57 18.14
C ASP A 116 0.32 3.59 18.83
N TYR A 117 0.13 4.87 18.53
CA TYR A 117 0.77 5.96 19.24
C TYR A 117 -0.14 6.40 20.39
N ILE A 118 0.16 5.97 21.62
CA ILE A 118 -0.71 6.18 22.79
C ILE A 118 -0.56 7.60 23.33
N ILE A 119 -1.68 8.29 23.49
CA ILE A 119 -1.79 9.65 23.99
C ILE A 119 -2.56 9.62 25.32
N LYS A 120 -1.83 9.76 26.42
CA LYS A 120 -2.41 9.83 27.76
C LYS A 120 -3.12 11.16 27.99
N LYS A 121 -4.27 11.12 28.65
CA LYS A 121 -5.06 12.33 28.94
C LYS A 121 -4.26 13.26 29.87
N GLY A 122 -4.08 14.51 29.43
CA GLY A 122 -3.38 15.53 30.21
C GLY A 122 -1.85 15.50 30.08
N ASP A 123 -1.31 14.56 29.30
CA ASP A 123 0.13 14.43 29.08
C ASP A 123 0.53 14.98 27.70
N GLU A 124 0.75 16.29 27.63
CA GLU A 124 1.17 16.94 26.39
C GLU A 124 2.59 16.57 25.96
N ALA A 125 3.46 16.22 26.92
CA ALA A 125 4.83 15.79 26.64
C ALA A 125 4.82 14.46 25.90
N SER A 126 4.04 13.48 26.39
CA SER A 126 3.84 12.21 25.72
C SER A 126 3.23 12.38 24.32
N LEU A 127 2.26 13.30 24.13
CA LEU A 127 1.74 13.59 22.79
C LEU A 127 2.86 14.06 21.84
N ARG A 128 3.67 15.05 22.27
CA ARG A 128 4.75 15.62 21.45
C ARG A 128 5.79 14.55 21.09
N GLU A 129 6.17 13.72 22.04
CA GLU A 129 7.12 12.61 21.83
C GLU A 129 6.59 11.58 20.84
N GLN A 130 5.34 11.16 20.98
CA GLN A 130 4.71 10.19 20.08
C GLN A 130 4.53 10.75 18.66
N ILE A 131 4.18 12.03 18.53
CA ILE A 131 4.14 12.71 17.24
C ILE A 131 5.54 12.76 16.62
N ALA A 132 6.55 13.20 17.36
CA ALA A 132 7.93 13.28 16.87
C ALA A 132 8.43 11.90 16.40
N PHE A 133 8.19 10.86 17.18
CA PHE A 133 8.55 9.49 16.82
C PHE A 133 7.87 9.02 15.53
N ALA A 134 6.57 9.33 15.36
CA ALA A 134 5.86 9.03 14.12
C ALA A 134 6.44 9.79 12.90
N MET A 135 6.81 11.06 13.08
CA MET A 135 7.38 11.88 11.99
C MET A 135 8.75 11.37 11.57
N THR A 136 9.60 11.01 12.53
CA THR A 136 10.88 10.35 12.26
C THR A 136 10.68 9.04 11.49
N GLY A 137 9.70 8.21 11.88
CA GLY A 137 9.37 7.01 11.13
C GLY A 137 8.92 7.27 9.68
N ILE A 138 8.15 8.34 9.46
CA ILE A 138 7.76 8.75 8.10
C ILE A 138 8.99 9.14 7.27
N GLU A 139 9.86 9.99 7.81
CA GLU A 139 11.07 10.46 7.11
C GLU A 139 12.07 9.33 6.85
N HIS A 140 12.19 8.37 7.77
CA HIS A 140 13.16 7.28 7.67
C HIS A 140 12.67 6.10 6.83
N TYR A 141 11.36 5.82 6.79
CA TYR A 141 10.82 4.60 6.17
C TYR A 141 9.86 4.86 5.02
N VAL A 142 8.93 5.79 5.19
CA VAL A 142 7.85 6.01 4.22
C VAL A 142 8.38 6.82 3.04
N ILE A 143 9.00 7.98 3.32
CA ILE A 143 9.52 8.87 2.28
C ILE A 143 10.56 8.17 1.40
N PRO A 144 11.57 7.44 1.92
CA PRO A 144 12.56 6.79 1.07
C PRO A 144 11.98 5.64 0.25
N ALA A 145 10.95 4.94 0.74
CA ALA A 145 10.25 3.93 -0.05
C ALA A 145 9.44 4.58 -1.19
N PHE A 146 8.83 5.73 -0.92
CA PHE A 146 8.04 6.50 -1.88
C PHE A 146 8.93 7.16 -2.95
N ASP A 147 10.08 7.72 -2.58
CA ASP A 147 11.00 8.40 -3.50
C ASP A 147 11.61 7.44 -4.55
N LYS A 148 11.61 6.13 -4.29
CA LYS A 148 12.00 5.10 -5.27
C LYS A 148 10.97 4.89 -6.38
N VAL A 149 9.73 5.35 -6.18
CA VAL A 149 8.64 5.17 -7.16
C VAL A 149 8.63 6.35 -8.11
N VAL A 150 9.26 6.18 -9.26
CA VAL A 150 9.49 7.24 -10.27
C VAL A 150 8.85 6.92 -11.63
N ASP A 151 8.29 5.73 -11.80
CA ASP A 151 7.59 5.28 -12.99
C ASP A 151 6.66 4.09 -12.65
N LEU A 152 5.87 3.61 -13.63
CA LEU A 152 4.95 2.50 -13.39
C LEU A 152 5.68 1.20 -13.04
N LYS A 153 6.91 1.00 -13.51
CA LYS A 153 7.70 -0.21 -13.21
C LYS A 153 8.09 -0.25 -11.74
N THR A 154 8.65 0.84 -11.23
CA THR A 154 9.00 1.01 -9.81
C THR A 154 7.76 1.08 -8.91
N CYS A 155 6.61 1.51 -9.44
CA CYS A 155 5.32 1.36 -8.76
C CYS A 155 4.95 -0.13 -8.56
N VAL A 156 5.10 -0.96 -9.60
CA VAL A 156 4.93 -2.41 -9.46
C VAL A 156 5.95 -3.00 -8.48
N ASP A 157 7.22 -2.56 -8.49
CA ASP A 157 8.21 -2.99 -7.50
C ASP A 157 7.77 -2.68 -6.07
N TYR A 158 7.27 -1.47 -5.82
CA TYR A 158 6.73 -1.06 -4.51
C TYR A 158 5.54 -1.93 -4.11
N LEU A 159 4.57 -2.12 -4.99
CA LEU A 159 3.36 -2.89 -4.70
C LEU A 159 3.69 -4.37 -4.47
N GLU A 160 4.61 -4.99 -5.21
CA GLU A 160 5.01 -6.37 -4.93
C GLU A 160 5.60 -6.56 -3.52
N LEU A 161 6.29 -5.54 -3.00
CA LEU A 161 6.89 -5.57 -1.67
C LEU A 161 5.87 -5.29 -0.55
N TYR A 162 5.08 -4.23 -0.70
CA TYR A 162 4.24 -3.69 0.37
C TYR A 162 2.76 -4.05 0.25
N ASP A 163 2.25 -4.27 -0.97
CA ASP A 163 0.81 -4.43 -1.24
C ASP A 163 0.53 -5.33 -2.46
N SER A 164 1.07 -6.55 -2.42
CA SER A 164 1.04 -7.45 -3.59
C SER A 164 -0.37 -7.89 -4.01
N MET A 165 -1.37 -7.70 -3.14
CA MET A 165 -2.75 -8.06 -3.43
C MET A 165 -3.37 -7.17 -4.50
N CYS A 166 -3.00 -5.88 -4.55
CA CYS A 166 -3.47 -4.93 -5.58
C CYS A 166 -3.08 -5.34 -7.00
N LEU A 167 -2.03 -6.14 -7.16
CA LEU A 167 -1.53 -6.62 -8.45
C LEU A 167 -2.23 -7.90 -8.94
N THR A 168 -3.26 -8.38 -8.23
CA THR A 168 -3.97 -9.60 -8.62
C THR A 168 -4.73 -9.39 -9.92
N VAL A 169 -4.44 -10.22 -10.92
CA VAL A 169 -5.23 -10.31 -12.16
C VAL A 169 -6.49 -11.14 -11.87
N TRP A 170 -7.61 -10.45 -11.68
CA TRP A 170 -8.93 -11.08 -11.57
C TRP A 170 -9.44 -11.48 -12.97
N ASN A 171 -10.42 -12.40 -13.03
CA ASN A 171 -10.87 -13.01 -14.29
C ASN A 171 -11.58 -12.00 -15.25
N ARG A 172 -11.86 -12.42 -16.50
CA ARG A 172 -12.40 -11.57 -17.60
C ARG A 172 -13.66 -10.77 -17.24
N TYR A 173 -14.47 -11.23 -16.28
CA TYR A 173 -15.68 -10.55 -15.82
C TYR A 173 -15.45 -9.63 -14.59
N GLN A 174 -14.20 -9.49 -14.14
CA GLN A 174 -13.80 -8.78 -12.92
C GLN A 174 -12.56 -7.92 -13.11
N PHE A 175 -12.15 -7.58 -14.35
CA PHE A 175 -11.11 -6.57 -14.58
C PHE A 175 -11.47 -5.23 -13.94
N GLU A 176 -12.77 -4.93 -13.83
CA GLU A 176 -13.31 -3.82 -13.03
C GLU A 176 -12.79 -3.79 -11.59
N ASN A 177 -12.52 -4.94 -10.99
CA ASN A 177 -12.00 -5.10 -9.63
C ASN A 177 -10.48 -5.27 -9.58
N SER A 178 -9.80 -5.33 -10.73
CA SER A 178 -8.34 -5.34 -10.76
C SER A 178 -7.82 -3.95 -10.42
N GLU A 179 -7.27 -3.82 -9.21
CA GLU A 179 -6.85 -2.54 -8.65
C GLU A 179 -5.67 -1.97 -9.42
N GLU A 180 -4.50 -2.61 -9.38
CA GLU A 180 -3.27 -2.15 -10.01
C GLU A 180 -2.76 -3.14 -11.08
N ALA A 181 -3.52 -4.19 -11.40
CA ALA A 181 -3.06 -5.19 -12.38
C ALA A 181 -2.85 -4.60 -13.80
N LEU A 182 -3.50 -3.47 -14.12
CA LEU A 182 -3.34 -2.78 -15.40
C LEU A 182 -1.94 -2.19 -15.62
N ILE A 183 -1.15 -2.01 -14.55
CA ILE A 183 0.22 -1.49 -14.64
C ILE A 183 1.29 -2.59 -14.67
N LEU A 184 0.91 -3.86 -14.46
CA LEU A 184 1.84 -5.00 -14.56
C LEU A 184 2.69 -5.01 -15.84
N PRO A 185 2.14 -4.71 -17.04
CA PRO A 185 2.93 -4.68 -18.27
C PRO A 185 4.09 -3.67 -18.27
N ALA A 186 4.10 -2.67 -17.38
CA ALA A 186 5.23 -1.75 -17.25
C ALA A 186 6.49 -2.44 -16.70
N LYS A 187 6.33 -3.46 -15.84
CA LYS A 187 7.43 -4.28 -15.33
C LYS A 187 7.61 -5.57 -16.12
N TYR A 188 6.50 -6.20 -16.52
CA TYR A 188 6.47 -7.49 -17.20
C TYR A 188 5.90 -7.33 -18.62
N PRO A 189 6.67 -6.85 -19.60
CA PRO A 189 6.12 -6.44 -20.90
C PRO A 189 5.59 -7.61 -21.77
N ASN A 190 5.77 -8.86 -21.34
CA ASN A 190 5.32 -10.05 -22.04
C ASN A 190 5.00 -11.20 -21.07
N GLN A 191 4.30 -12.23 -21.59
CA GLN A 191 3.87 -13.38 -20.81
C GLN A 191 5.03 -14.13 -20.13
N GLU A 192 6.18 -14.28 -20.79
CA GLU A 192 7.30 -15.07 -20.27
C GLU A 192 7.93 -14.38 -19.06
N SER A 193 8.10 -13.05 -19.11
CA SER A 193 8.66 -12.28 -17.98
C SER A 193 7.82 -12.37 -16.71
N TYR A 194 6.48 -12.35 -16.84
CA TYR A 194 5.60 -12.50 -15.68
C TYR A 194 5.53 -13.94 -15.21
N LYS A 195 5.51 -14.90 -16.14
CA LYS A 195 5.54 -16.34 -15.84
C LYS A 195 6.78 -16.71 -15.05
N GLU A 196 7.95 -16.22 -15.46
CA GLU A 196 9.20 -16.40 -14.72
C GLU A 196 9.09 -15.88 -13.28
N ASN A 197 8.57 -14.66 -13.09
CA ASN A 197 8.34 -14.10 -11.75
C ASN A 197 7.39 -14.98 -10.90
N VAL A 198 6.27 -15.45 -11.48
CA VAL A 198 5.31 -16.31 -10.78
C VAL A 198 5.95 -17.65 -10.39
N LEU A 199 6.72 -18.25 -11.29
CA LEU A 199 7.42 -19.52 -11.03
C LEU A 199 8.52 -19.36 -9.98
N ASN A 200 9.29 -18.26 -10.02
CA ASN A 200 10.30 -17.95 -8.98
C ASN A 200 9.66 -17.80 -7.60
N LYS A 201 8.51 -17.11 -7.50
CA LYS A 201 7.75 -17.01 -6.25
C LYS A 201 7.22 -18.37 -5.78
N TYR A 202 6.77 -19.22 -6.72
CA TYR A 202 6.33 -20.58 -6.42
C TYR A 202 7.46 -21.44 -5.85
N GLU A 203 8.65 -21.42 -6.47
CA GLU A 203 9.82 -22.16 -5.98
C GLU A 203 10.27 -21.65 -4.60
N ALA A 204 10.30 -20.33 -4.36
CA ALA A 204 10.61 -19.79 -3.03
C ALA A 204 9.57 -20.17 -1.95
N ILE A 205 8.30 -20.37 -2.32
CA ILE A 205 7.28 -20.92 -1.41
C ILE A 205 7.55 -22.40 -1.17
N LYS A 206 7.88 -23.15 -2.23
CA LYS A 206 8.16 -24.58 -2.17
C LYS A 206 9.33 -24.89 -1.25
N GLU A 207 10.43 -24.17 -1.39
CA GLU A 207 11.61 -24.29 -0.51
C GLU A 207 11.25 -24.07 0.95
N ARG A 208 10.50 -23.00 1.27
CA ARG A 208 10.04 -22.73 2.64
C ARG A 208 9.13 -23.82 3.19
N VAL A 209 8.21 -24.34 2.38
CA VAL A 209 7.32 -25.42 2.81
C VAL A 209 8.09 -26.69 3.11
N PHE A 210 9.06 -27.07 2.27
CA PHE A 210 9.89 -28.24 2.53
C PHE A 210 10.81 -28.06 3.73
N HIS A 211 11.38 -26.86 3.92
CA HIS A 211 12.13 -26.52 5.11
C HIS A 211 11.28 -26.64 6.39
N ASP A 212 10.05 -26.12 6.39
CA ASP A 212 9.13 -26.25 7.54
C ASP A 212 8.75 -27.70 7.84
N ILE A 213 8.65 -28.56 6.81
CA ILE A 213 8.42 -30.01 6.97
C ILE A 213 9.63 -30.66 7.62
N ASP A 214 10.84 -30.36 7.12
CA ASP A 214 12.09 -30.94 7.62
C ASP A 214 12.38 -30.53 9.08
N GLU A 215 12.00 -29.30 9.47
CA GLU A 215 12.08 -28.80 10.84
C GLU A 215 10.94 -29.29 11.76
N GLY A 216 9.98 -30.06 11.24
CA GLY A 216 8.81 -30.53 12.00
C GLY A 216 7.82 -29.43 12.39
N LYS A 217 7.93 -28.23 11.78
CA LYS A 217 6.98 -27.11 11.95
C LYS A 217 5.69 -27.32 11.14
N MET A 218 5.70 -28.25 10.18
CA MET A 218 4.58 -28.57 9.32
C MET A 218 4.49 -30.09 9.07
N LEU A 219 3.27 -30.65 9.06
CA LEU A 219 3.06 -32.03 8.64
C LEU A 219 3.24 -32.15 7.12
N ARG A 220 3.85 -33.25 6.66
CA ARG A 220 4.08 -33.49 5.23
C ARG A 220 2.81 -33.41 4.39
N ALA A 221 1.71 -34.01 4.86
CA ALA A 221 0.43 -33.97 4.17
C ALA A 221 -0.13 -32.54 4.02
N ASP A 222 0.02 -31.70 5.05
CA ASP A 222 -0.41 -30.30 5.01
C ASP A 222 0.46 -29.50 4.02
N GLY A 223 1.75 -29.77 4.00
CA GLY A 223 2.68 -29.18 3.04
C GLY A 223 2.35 -29.55 1.59
N GLU A 224 2.05 -30.82 1.31
CA GLU A 224 1.62 -31.28 -0.02
C GLU A 224 0.32 -30.60 -0.46
N ILE A 225 -0.68 -30.50 0.42
CA ILE A 225 -1.94 -29.77 0.15
C ILE A 225 -1.67 -28.29 -0.14
N LYS A 226 -0.81 -27.66 0.66
CA LYS A 226 -0.41 -26.25 0.45
C LYS A 226 0.26 -26.09 -0.92
N MET A 227 1.17 -27.00 -1.30
CA MET A 227 1.86 -26.94 -2.59
C MET A 227 0.92 -27.15 -3.78
N LEU A 228 -0.07 -28.02 -3.68
CA LEU A 228 -1.11 -28.19 -4.70
C LEU A 228 -1.91 -26.89 -4.91
N ARG A 229 -2.32 -26.23 -3.82
CA ARG A 229 -3.03 -24.93 -3.89
C ARG A 229 -2.15 -23.83 -4.48
N CYS A 230 -0.88 -23.76 -4.09
CA CYS A 230 0.08 -22.79 -4.62
C CYS A 230 0.33 -23.00 -6.10
N LYS A 231 0.49 -24.26 -6.57
CA LYS A 231 0.70 -24.57 -7.99
C LYS A 231 -0.50 -24.16 -8.83
N LYS A 232 -1.71 -24.54 -8.39
CA LYS A 232 -2.95 -24.14 -9.07
C LYS A 232 -3.07 -22.62 -9.19
N ARG A 233 -2.76 -21.89 -8.11
CA ARG A 233 -2.79 -20.42 -8.12
C ARG A 233 -1.77 -19.84 -9.10
N ALA A 234 -0.56 -20.39 -9.15
CA ALA A 234 0.47 -19.96 -10.09
C ALA A 234 0.02 -20.16 -11.54
N ASP A 235 -0.53 -21.33 -11.87
CA ASP A 235 -1.04 -21.65 -13.21
C ASP A 235 -2.19 -20.72 -13.62
N ASP A 236 -3.18 -20.55 -12.74
CA ASP A 236 -4.29 -19.63 -12.96
C ASP A 236 -3.80 -18.18 -13.20
N THR A 237 -2.80 -17.73 -12.43
CA THR A 237 -2.24 -16.39 -12.57
C THR A 237 -1.50 -16.22 -13.90
N ILE A 238 -0.74 -17.22 -14.33
CA ILE A 238 -0.03 -17.22 -15.63
C ILE A 238 -1.05 -17.18 -16.78
N GLU A 239 -2.05 -18.06 -16.77
CA GLU A 239 -3.08 -18.15 -17.82
C GLU A 239 -3.88 -16.83 -17.94
N ARG A 240 -4.20 -16.19 -16.81
CA ARG A 240 -4.92 -14.90 -16.83
C ARG A 240 -4.08 -13.78 -17.42
N TYR A 241 -2.79 -13.74 -17.09
CA TYR A 241 -1.90 -12.71 -17.61
C TYR A 241 -1.58 -12.90 -19.09
N GLU A 242 -1.47 -14.14 -19.56
CA GLU A 242 -1.31 -14.47 -20.98
C GLU A 242 -2.40 -13.82 -21.85
N LYS A 243 -3.65 -13.78 -21.36
CA LYS A 243 -4.79 -13.14 -22.05
C LYS A 243 -4.58 -11.64 -22.31
N PHE A 244 -3.69 -10.96 -21.60
CA PHE A 244 -3.35 -9.56 -21.89
C PHE A 244 -2.73 -9.41 -23.29
N PHE A 245 -2.10 -10.47 -23.79
CA PHE A 245 -1.31 -10.45 -25.03
C PHE A 245 -1.89 -11.36 -26.11
N THR A 246 -2.69 -12.36 -25.77
CA THR A 246 -3.21 -13.35 -26.74
C THR A 246 -4.68 -13.16 -27.08
N ASP A 247 -5.47 -12.53 -26.22
CA ASP A 247 -6.92 -12.39 -26.40
C ASP A 247 -7.32 -10.97 -26.82
N GLU A 248 -7.87 -10.82 -28.03
CA GLU A 248 -8.20 -9.52 -28.62
C GLU A 248 -9.32 -8.76 -27.88
N GLU A 249 -10.30 -9.46 -27.32
CA GLU A 249 -11.33 -8.81 -26.49
C GLU A 249 -10.72 -8.22 -25.22
N THR A 250 -9.87 -9.01 -24.54
CA THR A 250 -9.16 -8.57 -23.34
C THR A 250 -8.26 -7.37 -23.65
N LYS A 251 -7.50 -7.38 -24.76
CA LYS A 251 -6.68 -6.23 -25.16
C LYS A 251 -7.51 -4.95 -25.33
N LYS A 252 -8.62 -5.03 -26.06
CA LYS A 252 -9.52 -3.88 -26.27
C LYS A 252 -10.06 -3.36 -24.95
N GLU A 253 -10.46 -4.27 -24.07
CA GLU A 253 -10.98 -3.93 -22.75
C GLU A 253 -9.92 -3.27 -21.85
N LEU A 254 -8.69 -3.79 -21.84
CA LEU A 254 -7.58 -3.20 -21.07
C LEU A 254 -7.27 -1.76 -21.53
N VAL A 255 -7.24 -1.52 -22.84
CA VAL A 255 -7.04 -0.16 -23.40
C VAL A 255 -8.18 0.77 -23.00
N ARG A 256 -9.44 0.31 -23.12
CA ARG A 256 -10.64 1.06 -22.73
C ARG A 256 -10.61 1.43 -21.24
N LEU A 257 -10.44 0.43 -20.37
CA LEU A 257 -10.41 0.63 -18.91
C LEU A 257 -9.26 1.55 -18.49
N LYS A 258 -8.08 1.41 -19.10
CA LYS A 258 -6.92 2.26 -18.80
C LYS A 258 -7.22 3.73 -19.12
N ALA A 259 -7.85 4.01 -20.26
CA ALA A 259 -8.25 5.37 -20.64
C ALA A 259 -9.36 5.94 -19.73
N GLU A 260 -10.44 5.18 -19.52
CA GLU A 260 -11.59 5.61 -18.71
C GLU A 260 -11.20 5.90 -17.25
N ARG A 261 -10.39 5.02 -16.65
CA ARG A 261 -9.94 5.19 -15.27
C ARG A 261 -8.97 6.35 -15.14
N ALA A 262 -8.05 6.52 -16.08
CA ALA A 262 -7.15 7.67 -16.10
C ALA A 262 -7.93 8.98 -16.13
N GLU A 263 -8.89 9.12 -17.05
CA GLU A 263 -9.73 10.31 -17.14
C GLU A 263 -10.52 10.55 -15.84
N LYS A 264 -11.23 9.53 -15.35
CA LYS A 264 -12.01 9.60 -14.10
C LYS A 264 -11.13 10.06 -12.92
N ASN A 265 -9.99 9.42 -12.74
CA ASN A 265 -9.13 9.65 -11.57
C ASN A 265 -8.36 10.96 -11.66
N ILE A 266 -7.87 11.36 -12.84
CA ILE A 266 -7.25 12.68 -13.04
C ILE A 266 -8.24 13.78 -12.68
N ASN A 267 -9.50 13.67 -13.14
CA ASN A 267 -10.54 14.64 -12.81
C ASN A 267 -10.85 14.67 -11.30
N ALA A 268 -10.88 13.51 -10.64
CA ALA A 268 -11.06 13.42 -9.19
C ALA A 268 -9.90 14.08 -8.43
N ILE A 269 -8.65 13.82 -8.82
CA ILE A 269 -7.44 14.40 -8.21
C ILE A 269 -7.42 15.93 -8.39
N ARG A 270 -7.74 16.42 -9.58
CA ARG A 270 -7.84 17.87 -9.85
C ARG A 270 -8.93 18.54 -9.02
N ALA A 271 -10.09 17.90 -8.87
CA ALA A 271 -11.18 18.40 -8.02
C ALA A 271 -10.78 18.52 -6.54
N MET A 272 -9.80 17.74 -6.09
CA MET A 272 -9.22 17.81 -4.74
C MET A 272 -8.18 18.94 -4.58
N GLY A 273 -7.83 19.64 -5.66
CA GLY A 273 -6.86 20.74 -5.66
C GLY A 273 -5.40 20.28 -5.75
N ILE A 274 -5.16 19.07 -6.25
CA ILE A 274 -3.83 18.53 -6.51
C ILE A 274 -3.49 18.77 -7.99
N GLU A 275 -2.28 19.24 -8.25
CA GLU A 275 -1.75 19.41 -9.61
C GLU A 275 -1.34 18.05 -10.18
N VAL A 276 -1.72 17.79 -11.43
CA VAL A 276 -1.45 16.56 -12.19
C VAL A 276 -0.80 16.91 -13.50
#